data_AF-A0A9E0XUF9-F1
#
_entry.id   AF-A0A9E0XUF9-F1
#
_cell.length_a   1.000
_cell.length_b   1.000
_cell.length_c   1.000
_cell.angle_alpha   90.00
_cell.angle_beta   90.00
_cell.angle_gamma   90.00
#
_symmetry.space_group_name_H-M   'P 1'
#
loop_
_entity.id
_entity.type
_entity.pdbx_description
1 polymer ?
#
loop_
_entity_poly.entity_id
_entity_poly.type
_entity_poly.pdbx_seq_one_letter_code
_entity_poly.pdbx_strand_id
1 'polypeptide(L)'
;ARLAARSGTPPVIAPGRGDRGFTRIGRGERVGTQQIPVQEAPAARKQWLAGQLQVRGRLTLDGGAVRALREKGTSLLAVGVTAVHGTFARGEVVTCVDGDGREVARGLINYDVQEASRIRGMPSSRFESILGYLDEEELIHRDNLVLI
;
A
#
# COMPACT_ATOMS: atom_id res chain seq x y z
N ALA A 1 -22.06 -7.07 0.18
CA ALA A 1 -22.37 -5.62 0.22
C ALA A 1 -21.40 -4.84 1.12
N ARG A 2 -21.31 -5.12 2.44
CA ARG A 2 -20.44 -4.38 3.38
C ARG A 2 -18.94 -4.36 3.03
N LEU A 3 -18.39 -5.44 2.46
CA LEU A 3 -16.95 -5.52 2.14
C LEU A 3 -16.55 -4.58 0.99
N ALA A 4 -17.37 -4.49 -0.07
CA ALA A 4 -17.15 -3.58 -1.21
C ALA A 4 -17.36 -2.10 -0.85
N ALA A 5 -18.34 -1.80 0.00
CA ALA A 5 -18.54 -0.44 0.51
C ALA A 5 -17.38 0.04 1.40
N ARG A 6 -16.65 -0.90 2.03
CA ARG A 6 -15.42 -0.62 2.79
C ARG A 6 -14.19 -0.48 1.93
N SER A 7 -14.25 -0.77 0.62
CA SER A 7 -13.16 -0.52 -0.33
C SER A 7 -13.40 0.74 -1.18
N GLY A 8 -14.44 1.52 -0.86
CA GLY A 8 -14.87 2.69 -1.62
C GLY A 8 -15.45 2.39 -3.00
N THR A 9 -15.78 1.12 -3.29
CA THR A 9 -16.45 0.73 -4.53
C THR A 9 -17.97 0.68 -4.28
N PRO A 10 -18.78 1.55 -4.89
CA PRO A 10 -20.23 1.54 -4.67
C PRO A 10 -20.86 0.25 -5.22
N PRO A 11 -21.42 -0.65 -4.40
CA PRO A 11 -22.12 -1.81 -4.92
C PRO A 11 -23.53 -1.39 -5.39
N VAL A 12 -23.94 -1.92 -6.54
CA VAL A 12 -25.30 -1.81 -7.06
C VAL A 12 -26.00 -3.16 -6.90
N ILE A 13 -27.15 -3.17 -6.23
CA ILE A 13 -28.03 -4.35 -6.14
C ILE A 13 -29.21 -4.11 -7.08
N ALA A 14 -29.29 -4.89 -8.15
CA ALA A 14 -30.36 -4.80 -9.14
C ALA A 14 -31.02 -6.18 -9.37
N PRO A 15 -32.33 -6.23 -9.66
CA PRO A 15 -33.01 -7.49 -10.00
C PRO A 15 -32.44 -8.08 -11.30
N GLY A 16 -32.12 -9.37 -11.29
CA GLY A 16 -31.55 -10.08 -12.45
C GLY A 16 -32.55 -10.38 -13.57
N ARG A 17 -33.86 -10.18 -13.34
CA ARG A 17 -34.92 -10.29 -14.36
C ARG A 17 -35.32 -8.90 -14.84
N GLY A 18 -35.20 -8.69 -16.15
CA GLY A 18 -35.56 -7.44 -16.82
C GLY A 18 -34.57 -7.10 -17.92
N ASP A 19 -35.06 -6.50 -18.99
CA ASP A 19 -34.28 -6.23 -20.20
C ASP A 19 -33.18 -5.18 -19.90
N ARG A 20 -31.92 -5.54 -20.12
CA ARG A 20 -30.75 -4.63 -20.16
C ARG A 20 -30.27 -4.00 -18.84
N GLY A 21 -30.41 -4.68 -17.70
CA GLY A 21 -29.91 -4.19 -16.41
C GLY A 21 -28.42 -3.77 -16.41
N PHE A 22 -27.53 -4.58 -16.99
CA PHE A 22 -26.09 -4.27 -17.07
C PHE A 22 -25.78 -3.05 -17.96
N THR A 23 -26.43 -2.94 -19.12
CA THR A 23 -26.20 -1.84 -20.07
C THR A 23 -26.63 -0.50 -19.48
N ARG A 24 -27.72 -0.49 -18.70
CA ARG A 24 -28.24 0.70 -18.02
C ARG A 24 -27.33 1.13 -16.86
N ILE A 25 -26.81 0.18 -16.08
CA ILE A 25 -25.80 0.46 -15.05
C ILE A 25 -24.53 1.06 -15.67
N GLY A 26 -24.05 0.53 -16.80
CA GLY A 26 -22.89 1.07 -17.52
C GLY A 26 -23.09 2.50 -18.07
N ARG A 27 -24.35 2.92 -18.28
CA ARG A 27 -24.72 4.29 -18.68
C ARG A 27 -24.92 5.24 -17.49
N GLY A 28 -24.70 4.77 -16.27
CA GLY A 28 -24.93 5.56 -15.05
C GLY A 28 -26.40 5.71 -14.66
N GLU A 29 -27.31 4.94 -15.27
CA GLU A 29 -28.72 4.96 -14.87
C GLU A 29 -28.89 4.31 -13.48
N ARG A 30 -29.72 4.92 -12.64
CA ARG A 30 -30.07 4.35 -11.33
C ARG A 30 -30.98 3.14 -11.52
N VAL A 31 -30.38 1.94 -11.50
CA VAL A 31 -31.08 0.66 -11.55
C VAL A 31 -30.93 -0.05 -10.20
N GLY A 32 -32.06 -0.30 -9.53
CA GLY A 32 -32.07 -0.94 -8.22
C GLY A 32 -31.59 -0.01 -7.10
N THR A 33 -30.89 -0.58 -6.10
CA THR A 33 -30.39 0.17 -4.94
C THR A 33 -28.87 0.30 -5.02
N GLN A 34 -28.38 1.53 -5.15
CA GLN A 34 -26.97 1.87 -5.07
C GLN A 34 -26.62 2.19 -3.62
N GLN A 35 -25.65 1.49 -3.04
CA GLN A 35 -25.13 1.85 -1.72
C GLN A 35 -23.95 2.81 -1.91
N ILE A 36 -24.05 3.99 -1.32
CA ILE A 36 -22.97 4.95 -1.29
C ILE A 36 -21.95 4.48 -0.24
N PRO A 37 -20.67 4.28 -0.60
CA PRO A 37 -19.62 3.96 0.36
C PRO A 37 -19.54 5.04 1.44
N VAL A 38 -19.38 4.62 2.71
CA VAL A 38 -19.20 5.55 3.85
C VAL A 38 -17.81 6.21 3.82
N GLN A 39 -16.87 5.64 3.07
CA GLN A 39 -15.51 6.14 2.93
C GLN A 39 -15.07 6.08 1.46
N GLU A 40 -14.24 7.04 1.05
CA GLU A 40 -13.58 7.02 -0.24
C GLU A 40 -12.59 5.84 -0.35
N ALA A 41 -12.42 5.30 -1.55
CA ALA A 41 -11.56 4.13 -1.81
C ALA A 41 -10.11 4.24 -1.28
N PRO A 42 -9.46 5.42 -1.32
CA PRO A 42 -8.13 5.59 -0.73
C PRO A 42 -8.13 5.45 0.80
N ALA A 43 -9.13 5.97 1.51
CA ALA A 43 -9.23 5.91 2.97
C ALA A 43 -9.43 4.47 3.46
N ALA A 44 -10.30 3.75 2.76
CA ALA A 44 -10.57 2.33 2.92
C ALA A 44 -9.32 1.43 2.85
N ARG A 45 -8.52 1.58 1.78
CA ARG A 45 -7.29 0.78 1.57
C ARG A 45 -6.24 1.09 2.64
N LYS A 46 -6.09 2.36 3.01
CA LYS A 46 -5.18 2.77 4.08
C LYS A 46 -5.62 2.23 5.45
N GLN A 47 -6.92 2.21 5.73
CA GLN A 47 -7.45 1.63 6.95
C GLN A 47 -7.25 0.10 7.00
N TRP A 48 -7.27 -0.59 5.85
CA TRP A 48 -6.91 -2.01 5.76
C TRP A 48 -5.43 -2.24 6.09
N LEU A 49 -4.52 -1.42 5.55
CA LEU A 49 -3.08 -1.48 5.86
C LEU A 49 -2.77 -1.15 7.33
N ALA A 50 -3.51 -0.22 7.93
CA ALA A 50 -3.37 0.13 9.34
C ALA A 50 -3.99 -0.92 10.30
N GLY A 51 -4.83 -1.82 9.78
CA GLY A 51 -5.59 -2.82 10.55
C GLY A 51 -4.79 -4.06 10.97
N GLN A 52 -5.50 -5.19 11.10
CA GLN A 52 -5.00 -6.47 11.68
C GLN A 52 -4.08 -7.28 10.75
N LEU A 53 -3.37 -6.67 9.78
CA LEU A 53 -2.39 -7.45 9.02
C LEU A 53 -1.24 -7.86 9.94
N GLN A 54 -0.89 -9.15 9.88
CA GLN A 54 0.30 -9.64 10.54
C GLN A 54 1.51 -8.96 9.91
N VAL A 55 2.20 -8.16 10.72
CA VAL A 55 3.47 -7.55 10.32
C VAL A 55 4.52 -8.66 10.26
N ARG A 56 5.12 -8.83 9.08
CA ARG A 56 6.09 -9.92 8.82
C ARG A 56 7.54 -9.46 8.93
N GLY A 57 7.76 -8.14 8.95
CA GLY A 57 9.07 -7.56 9.22
C GLY A 57 9.08 -6.06 9.47
N ARG A 58 10.29 -5.54 9.63
CA ARG A 58 10.56 -4.17 10.05
C ARG A 58 11.69 -3.55 9.24
N LEU A 59 11.46 -2.34 8.74
CA LEU A 59 12.46 -1.47 8.12
C LEU A 59 12.81 -0.35 9.09
N THR A 60 14.10 -0.13 9.36
CA THR A 60 14.57 1.05 10.11
C THR A 60 14.91 2.13 9.11
N LEU A 61 14.47 3.36 9.37
CA LEU A 61 14.62 4.50 8.48
C LEU A 61 15.63 5.50 9.03
N ASP A 62 16.32 6.21 8.14
CA ASP A 62 17.08 7.39 8.54
C ASP A 62 16.15 8.60 8.80
N GLY A 63 16.69 9.64 9.43
CA GLY A 63 15.91 10.85 9.75
C GLY A 63 15.38 11.60 8.53
N GLY A 64 16.07 11.51 7.39
CA GLY A 64 15.64 12.14 6.13
C GLY A 64 14.41 11.45 5.54
N ALA A 65 14.40 10.13 5.54
CA ALA A 65 13.29 9.30 5.11
C ALA A 65 12.07 9.48 6.01
N VAL A 66 12.26 9.48 7.34
CA VAL A 66 11.18 9.75 8.30
C VAL A 66 10.56 11.13 8.05
N ARG A 67 11.39 12.16 7.83
CA ARG A 67 10.90 13.51 7.52
C ARG A 67 10.14 13.55 6.20
N ALA A 68 10.68 12.95 5.14
CA ALA A 68 10.06 12.89 3.83
C ALA A 68 8.68 12.20 3.86
N LEU A 69 8.57 11.08 4.58
CA LEU A 69 7.31 10.38 4.77
C LEU A 69 6.28 11.25 5.49
N ARG A 70 6.66 11.87 6.61
CA ARG A 70 5.72 12.67 7.44
C ARG A 70 5.29 13.98 6.79
N GLU A 71 6.21 14.70 6.16
CA GLU A 71 5.95 16.05 5.66
C GLU A 71 5.45 16.06 4.22
N LYS A 72 5.92 15.12 3.38
CA LYS A 72 5.69 15.15 1.93
C LYS A 72 4.80 14.03 1.42
N GLY A 73 4.54 12.99 2.23
CA GLY A 73 3.71 11.85 1.82
C GLY A 73 4.27 11.11 0.60
N THR A 74 5.60 11.00 0.49
CA THR A 74 6.28 10.35 -0.64
C THR A 74 6.35 8.83 -0.47
N SER A 75 6.74 8.13 -1.53
CA SER A 75 7.12 6.71 -1.46
C SER A 75 8.37 6.53 -0.58
N LEU A 76 8.56 5.33 -0.04
CA LEU A 76 9.79 4.93 0.66
C LEU A 76 10.80 4.37 -0.34
N LEU A 77 11.91 5.08 -0.52
CA LEU A 77 13.05 4.64 -1.33
C LEU A 77 14.06 3.85 -0.49
N ALA A 78 14.80 2.94 -1.13
CA ALA A 78 15.81 2.13 -0.44
C ALA A 78 16.95 2.95 0.17
N VAL A 79 17.30 4.09 -0.43
CA VAL A 79 18.33 5.02 0.09
C VAL A 79 18.06 5.45 1.53
N GLY A 80 16.78 5.55 1.91
CA GLY A 80 16.33 5.98 3.24
C GLY A 80 16.25 4.89 4.30
N VAL A 81 16.59 3.64 3.94
CA VAL A 81 16.51 2.49 4.84
C VAL A 81 17.87 2.19 5.43
N THR A 82 17.94 2.08 6.75
CA THR A 82 19.16 1.85 7.54
C THR A 82 19.22 0.48 8.16
N ALA A 83 18.14 -0.30 8.22
CA ALA A 83 18.19 -1.73 8.54
C ALA A 83 16.93 -2.47 8.07
N VAL A 84 17.06 -3.78 7.83
CA VAL A 84 15.97 -4.67 7.43
C VAL A 84 15.94 -5.86 8.40
N HIS A 85 14.77 -6.17 8.95
CA HIS A 85 14.57 -7.26 9.91
C HIS A 85 13.28 -8.04 9.66
N GLY A 86 13.26 -9.30 10.09
CA GLY A 86 12.11 -10.20 9.97
C GLY A 86 12.21 -11.12 8.76
N THR A 87 11.07 -11.65 8.34
CA THR A 87 10.96 -12.55 7.18
C THR A 87 9.71 -12.17 6.42
N PHE A 88 9.87 -11.54 5.26
CA PHE A 88 8.76 -11.10 4.44
C PHE A 88 9.05 -11.34 2.96
N ALA A 89 7.97 -11.54 2.21
CA ALA A 89 7.95 -11.59 0.76
C ALA A 89 7.36 -10.30 0.18
N ARG A 90 7.55 -10.10 -1.13
CA ARG A 90 6.88 -9.06 -1.89
C ARG A 90 5.36 -9.11 -1.66
N GLY A 91 4.76 -7.95 -1.45
CA GLY A 91 3.34 -7.76 -1.19
C GLY A 91 2.93 -7.97 0.27
N GLU A 92 3.83 -8.37 1.16
CA GLU A 92 3.53 -8.45 2.60
C GLU A 92 3.68 -7.09 3.30
N VAL A 93 3.01 -6.96 4.45
CA VAL A 93 3.07 -5.74 5.26
C VAL A 93 4.31 -5.73 6.13
N VAL A 94 5.03 -4.62 6.07
CA VAL A 94 6.18 -4.31 6.92
C VAL A 94 5.94 -3.01 7.69
N THR A 95 6.48 -2.95 8.90
CA THR A 95 6.51 -1.74 9.71
C THR A 95 7.77 -0.94 9.41
N CYS A 96 7.63 0.38 9.27
CA CYS A 96 8.73 1.32 9.16
C CYS A 96 8.93 2.01 10.52
N VAL A 97 10.13 1.93 11.07
CA VAL A 97 10.48 2.58 12.35
C VAL A 97 11.58 3.62 12.17
N ASP A 98 11.62 4.60 13.06
CA ASP A 98 12.75 5.52 13.18
C ASP A 98 13.97 4.89 13.89
N GLY A 99 15.04 5.65 14.04
CA GLY A 99 16.26 5.21 14.74
C GLY A 99 16.07 4.92 16.23
N ASP A 100 14.99 5.42 16.85
CA ASP A 100 14.62 5.13 18.23
C ASP A 100 13.70 3.89 18.33
N GLY A 101 13.38 3.25 17.20
CA GLY A 101 12.49 2.11 17.13
C GLY A 101 11.00 2.45 17.20
N ARG A 102 10.62 3.73 17.13
CA ARG A 102 9.20 4.13 17.10
C ARG A 102 8.63 3.89 15.71
N GLU A 103 7.43 3.31 15.67
CA GLU A 103 6.72 3.11 14.43
C GLU A 103 6.30 4.45 13.80
N VAL A 104 6.63 4.60 12.51
CA VAL A 104 6.36 5.81 11.72
C VAL A 104 5.32 5.53 10.64
N ALA A 105 5.39 4.34 10.03
CA ALA A 105 4.50 3.95 8.95
C ALA A 105 4.36 2.43 8.84
N ARG A 106 3.35 1.98 8.09
CA ARG A 106 3.22 0.60 7.59
C ARG A 106 2.99 0.62 6.09
N GLY A 107 3.41 -0.42 5.39
CA GLY A 107 3.07 -0.55 3.99
C GLY A 107 3.39 -1.90 3.37
N LEU A 108 2.94 -2.09 2.13
CA LEU A 108 3.22 -3.28 1.34
C LEU A 108 4.57 -3.13 0.65
N ILE A 109 5.45 -4.10 0.84
CA ILE A 109 6.80 -4.03 0.30
C ILE A 109 6.87 -4.60 -1.13
N ASN A 110 7.64 -3.95 -2.01
CA ASN A 110 7.80 -4.36 -3.42
C ASN A 110 8.91 -5.41 -3.63
N TYR A 111 9.76 -5.59 -2.63
CA TYR A 111 10.93 -6.46 -2.65
C TYR A 111 10.93 -7.39 -1.43
N ASP A 112 11.43 -8.61 -1.58
CA ASP A 112 11.54 -9.53 -0.46
C ASP A 112 12.65 -9.14 0.53
N VAL A 113 12.76 -9.87 1.63
CA VAL A 113 13.75 -9.57 2.68
C VAL A 113 15.20 -9.63 2.19
N GLN A 114 15.54 -10.53 1.27
CA GLN A 114 16.90 -10.69 0.76
C GLN A 114 17.24 -9.55 -0.19
N GLU A 115 16.32 -9.23 -1.10
CA GLU A 115 16.45 -8.13 -2.05
C GLU A 115 16.53 -6.78 -1.33
N ALA A 116 15.58 -6.51 -0.43
CA ALA A 116 15.55 -5.29 0.38
C ALA A 116 16.84 -5.11 1.20
N SER A 117 17.40 -6.21 1.74
CA SER A 117 18.67 -6.18 2.48
C SER A 117 19.86 -5.81 1.59
N ARG A 118 19.87 -6.25 0.32
CA ARG A 118 20.94 -5.99 -0.64
C ARG A 118 20.91 -4.56 -1.20
N ILE A 119 19.72 -4.01 -1.43
CA ILE A 119 19.54 -2.67 -2.03
C ILE A 119 19.37 -1.55 -0.99
N ARG A 120 19.25 -1.90 0.30
CA ARG A 120 19.21 -0.93 1.41
C ARG A 120 20.34 0.10 1.30
N GLY A 121 19.99 1.38 1.44
CA GLY A 121 20.93 2.49 1.38
C GLY A 121 21.42 2.81 -0.04
N MET A 122 20.93 2.12 -1.07
CA MET A 122 21.31 2.35 -2.46
C MET A 122 20.25 3.18 -3.19
N PRO A 123 20.65 4.01 -4.17
CA PRO A 123 19.70 4.63 -5.09
C PRO A 123 19.10 3.58 -6.03
N SER A 124 17.87 3.81 -6.50
CA SER A 124 17.13 2.91 -7.39
C SER A 124 17.85 2.61 -8.69
N SER A 125 18.69 3.54 -9.16
CA SER A 125 19.58 3.35 -10.32
C SER A 125 20.60 2.23 -10.17
N ARG A 126 20.81 1.70 -8.97
CA ARG A 126 21.69 0.53 -8.72
C ARG A 126 20.92 -0.78 -8.56
N PHE A 127 19.60 -0.80 -8.61
CA PHE A 127 18.84 -2.02 -8.37
C PHE A 127 19.13 -3.06 -9.45
N GLU A 128 19.14 -2.67 -10.72
CA GLU A 128 19.42 -3.59 -11.84
C GLU A 128 20.80 -4.23 -11.73
N SER A 129 21.83 -3.47 -11.31
CA SER A 129 23.19 -4.03 -11.15
C SER A 129 23.34 -4.92 -9.92
N ILE A 130 22.52 -4.74 -8.89
CA ILE A 130 22.57 -5.54 -7.67
C ILE A 130 21.67 -6.79 -7.79
N LEU A 131 20.43 -6.61 -8.24
CA LEU A 131 19.41 -7.66 -8.30
C LEU A 131 19.37 -8.39 -9.64
N GLY A 132 19.89 -7.79 -10.71
CA GLY A 132 19.78 -8.29 -12.08
C GLY A 132 18.50 -7.84 -12.79
N TYR A 133 17.66 -7.03 -12.13
CA TYR A 133 16.44 -6.45 -12.69
C TYR A 133 16.02 -5.20 -11.90
N LEU A 134 15.09 -4.43 -12.47
CA LEU A 134 14.39 -3.33 -11.81
C LEU A 134 12.89 -3.50 -12.12
N ASP A 135 12.06 -3.61 -11.09
CA ASP A 135 10.60 -3.66 -11.25
C ASP A 135 9.97 -2.34 -10.77
N GLU A 136 10.20 -1.99 -9.50
CA GLU A 136 9.81 -0.69 -8.95
C GLU A 136 11.02 0.09 -8.39
N GLU A 137 11.03 1.42 -8.56
CA GLU A 137 12.09 2.25 -7.99
C GLU A 137 12.00 2.37 -6.46
N GLU A 138 10.84 2.06 -5.89
CA GLU A 138 10.55 2.25 -4.46
C GLU A 138 10.37 0.93 -3.73
N LEU A 139 10.78 0.90 -2.46
CA LEU A 139 10.52 -0.25 -1.58
C LEU A 139 9.05 -0.32 -1.18
N ILE A 140 8.42 0.83 -0.92
CA ILE A 140 6.99 0.94 -0.63
C ILE A 140 6.47 2.18 -1.35
N HIS A 141 5.55 1.97 -2.30
CA HIS A 141 4.89 3.07 -2.98
C HIS A 141 3.97 3.85 -2.02
N ARG A 142 3.85 5.18 -2.18
CA ARG A 142 3.04 6.05 -1.29
C ARG A 142 1.57 5.61 -1.14
N ASP A 143 0.99 5.01 -2.17
CA ASP A 143 -0.40 4.55 -2.16
C ASP A 143 -0.59 3.25 -1.36
N ASN A 144 0.51 2.52 -1.15
CA ASN A 144 0.59 1.33 -0.32
C ASN A 144 1.26 1.60 1.03
N LEU A 145 1.36 2.87 1.43
CA LEU A 145 1.96 3.32 2.68
C LEU A 145 0.95 4.12 3.52
N VAL A 146 0.99 3.90 4.83
CA VAL A 146 0.15 4.59 5.81
C VAL A 146 1.02 5.07 6.96
N LEU A 147 0.90 6.35 7.29
CA LEU A 147 1.54 6.95 8.47
C LEU A 147 0.76 6.60 9.75
N ILE A 148 1.48 6.49 10.86
CA ILE A 148 0.95 6.22 12.21
C ILE A 148 1.07 7.48 13.07
#